data_AF-A0A3M1G7B7-F1
#
_entry.id   AF-A0A3M1G7B7-F1
#
_cell.length_a   1.000
_cell.length_b   1.000
_cell.length_c   1.000
_cell.angle_alpha   90.00
_cell.angle_beta   90.00
_cell.angle_gamma   90.00
#
_symmetry.space_group_name_H-M   'P 1'
#
loop_
_entity.id
_entity.type
_entity.pdbx_description
1 polymer ?
#
loop_
_entity_poly.entity_id
_entity_poly.type
_entity_poly.pdbx_seq_one_letter_code
_entity_poly.pdbx_strand_id
1 'polypeptide(L)' 'MYSAKIDFNRRVVKVYDHRGHCVLSRPFSRPVESAYVNGDQLTVQDETGRLYVYNLPSGSVAYTR' A
#
# COMPACT_ATOMS: atom_id res chain seq x y z
N MET A 1 -7.13 13.22 -0.21
CA MET A 1 -5.95 12.76 0.55
C MET A 1 -6.21 11.33 0.98
N TYR A 2 -5.27 10.41 0.71
CA TYR A 2 -5.37 9.01 1.12
C TYR A 2 -4.52 8.72 2.35
N SER A 3 -4.84 7.66 3.06
CA SER A 3 -4.03 7.13 4.17
C SER A 3 -3.84 5.62 4.00
N ALA A 4 -2.66 5.10 4.36
CA ALA A 4 -2.37 3.67 4.33
C ALA A 4 -2.29 3.09 5.75
N LYS A 5 -2.77 1.86 5.92
CA LYS A 5 -2.59 1.07 7.14
C LYS A 5 -2.12 -0.33 6.80
N ILE A 6 -1.21 -0.85 7.62
CA ILE A 6 -0.71 -2.21 7.53
C ILE A 6 -1.50 -3.06 8.54
N ASP A 7 -2.18 -4.09 8.05
CA ASP A 7 -3.03 -5.00 8.81
C ASP A 7 -2.51 -6.45 8.72
N PHE A 8 -3.15 -7.34 9.50
CA PHE A 8 -3.06 -8.80 9.43
C PHE A 8 -1.64 -9.36 9.35
N ASN A 9 -0.97 -9.44 10.51
CA ASN A 9 0.42 -9.90 10.63
C ASN A 9 1.40 -9.19 9.68
N ARG A 10 1.14 -7.90 9.44
CA ARG A 10 1.88 -7.04 8.53
C ARG A 10 1.79 -7.43 7.05
N ARG A 11 0.84 -8.25 6.62
CA ARG A 11 0.80 -8.78 5.24
C ARG A 11 -0.26 -8.16 4.34
N VAL A 12 -1.05 -7.22 4.86
CA VAL A 12 -2.08 -6.54 4.07
C VAL A 12 -1.89 -5.04 4.21
N VAL A 13 -1.85 -4.34 3.08
CA VAL A 13 -1.91 -2.87 3.07
C VAL A 13 -3.29 -2.46 2.61
N LYS A 14 -3.97 -1.66 3.43
CA LYS A 14 -5.24 -1.03 3.08
C LYS A 14 -5.05 0.46 2.90
N VAL A 15 -5.70 1.03 1.89
CA VAL A 15 -5.71 2.46 1.63
C VAL A 15 -7.13 2.99 1.78
N TYR A 16 -7.25 4.08 2.51
CA TYR A 16 -8.52 4.75 2.78
C TYR A 16 -8.52 6.15 2.17
N ASP A 17 -9.64 6.57 1.62
CA ASP A 17 -9.86 7.94 1.20
C ASP A 17 -10.09 8.89 2.39
N HIS A 18 -10.29 10.18 2.10
CA HIS A 18 -10.55 11.22 3.09
C HIS A 18 -11.88 11.04 3.86
N ARG A 19 -12.79 10.20 3.36
CA ARG A 19 -14.06 9.86 4.02
C ARG A 19 -13.94 8.60 4.88
N GLY A 20 -12.75 7.99 4.93
CA GLY A 20 -12.50 6.74 5.64
C GLY A 20 -12.94 5.50 4.88
N HIS A 21 -13.31 5.62 3.59
CA HIS A 21 -13.68 4.46 2.79
C HIS A 21 -12.42 3.73 2.28
N CYS A 22 -12.38 2.42 2.47
CA CYS A 22 -11.30 1.58 1.95
C CYS A 22 -11.39 1.50 0.42
N VAL A 23 -10.44 2.12 -0.28
CA VAL A 23 -10.38 2.16 -1.75
C VAL A 23 -9.44 1.11 -2.33
N LEU A 24 -8.53 0.56 -1.52
CA LEU A 24 -7.60 -0.49 -1.93
C LEU A 24 -7.29 -1.41 -0.76
N SER A 25 -7.29 -2.72 -1.00
CA SER A 25 -6.79 -3.73 -0.07
C SER A 25 -5.88 -4.69 -0.82
N ARG A 26 -4.59 -4.69 -0.49
CA ARG A 26 -3.56 -5.46 -1.20
C ARG A 26 -2.85 -6.43 -0.27
N PRO A 27 -2.92 -7.75 -0.54
CA PRO A 27 -2.13 -8.74 0.17
C PRO A 27 -0.69 -8.81 -0.37
N PHE A 28 0.25 -9.12 0.51
CA PHE A 28 1.66 -9.34 0.21
C PHE A 28 2.09 -10.73 0.70
N SER A 29 2.92 -11.42 -0.08
CA SER A 29 3.44 -12.74 0.27
C SER A 29 4.41 -12.70 1.46
N ARG A 30 5.02 -11.53 1.70
CA ARG A 30 5.93 -11.25 2.81
C ARG A 30 5.36 -10.15 3.72
N PRO A 31 5.71 -10.14 5.01
CA PRO A 31 5.50 -9.00 5.88
C PRO A 31 5.98 -7.69 5.26
N VAL A 32 5.14 -6.67 5.40
CA VAL A 32 5.36 -5.30 5.00
C VAL A 32 6.05 -4.58 6.14
N GLU A 33 7.16 -3.95 5.80
CA GLU A 33 7.92 -3.15 6.75
C GLU A 33 7.34 -1.76 6.88
N SER A 34 7.08 -1.11 5.74
CA SER A 34 6.53 0.23 5.68
C SER A 34 5.57 0.38 4.50
N ALA A 35 4.58 1.26 4.67
CA ALA A 35 3.66 1.67 3.62
C ALA A 35 3.27 3.12 3.81
N TYR A 36 3.40 3.94 2.77
CA TYR A 36 3.04 5.35 2.82
C TYR A 36 2.43 5.81 1.50
N VAL A 37 1.60 6.84 1.60
CA VAL A 37 0.95 7.47 0.45
C VAL A 37 1.70 8.76 0.15
N ASN A 38 1.98 9.00 -1.13
CA ASN A 38 2.40 10.30 -1.64
C ASN A 38 1.52 10.66 -2.85
N GLY A 39 0.66 11.68 -2.68
CA GLY A 39 -0.34 12.04 -3.68
C GLY A 39 -1.25 10.86 -4.04
N ASP A 40 -1.22 10.49 -5.32
CA ASP A 40 -2.01 9.38 -5.88
C ASP A 40 -1.20 8.08 -5.99
N GLN A 41 -0.11 7.95 -5.23
CA GLN A 41 0.71 6.74 -5.20
C GLN A 41 0.82 6.15 -3.81
N LEU A 42 0.71 4.83 -3.75
CA LEU A 42 1.05 4.02 -2.59
C LEU A 42 2.44 3.43 -2.81
N THR A 43 3.38 3.69 -1.90
CA THR A 43 4.66 3.00 -1.84
C THR A 43 4.67 2.01 -0.68
N VAL A 44 5.11 0.78 -0.96
CA VAL A 44 5.18 -0.32 0.01
C VAL A 44 6.58 -0.93 -0.05
N GLN A 45 7.17 -1.16 1.12
CA GLN A 45 8.42 -1.91 1.27
C GLN A 45 8.15 -3.18 2.07
N ASP A 46 8.55 -4.34 1.55
CA ASP A 46 8.52 -5.58 2.32
C ASP A 46 9.78 -5.74 3.19
N GLU A 47 9.76 -6.72 4.10
CA GLU A 47 10.87 -7.02 5.01
C GLU A 47 12.21 -7.38 4.33
N THR A 48 12.19 -7.68 3.02
CA THR A 48 13.40 -7.95 2.25
C THR A 48 13.98 -6.67 1.62
N GLY A 49 13.35 -5.53 1.88
CA GLY A 49 13.68 -4.25 1.31
C GLY A 49 13.11 -4.05 -0.11
N ARG A 50 12.30 -4.99 -0.62
CA ARG A 50 11.73 -4.89 -1.96
C ARG A 50 10.63 -3.83 -2.00
N LEU A 51 10.65 -3.00 -3.05
CA LEU A 51 9.76 -1.88 -3.20
C LEU A 51 8.67 -2.15 -4.24
N TYR A 52 7.46 -1.73 -3.90
CA TYR A 52 6.28 -1.79 -4.75
C TYR A 52 5.60 -0.42 -4.74
N VAL A 53 5.30 0.11 -5.91
CA VAL A 53 4.57 1.37 -6.07
C VAL A 53 3.31 1.12 -6.87
N TYR A 54 2.18 1.57 -6.36
CA TYR A 54 0.87 1.40 -6.96
C TYR A 54 0.18 2.75 -7.17
N ASN A 55 -0.50 2.91 -8.32
CA ASN A 55 -1.33 4.08 -8.58
C ASN A 55 -2.68 3.94 -7.87
N LEU A 56 -3.10 4.96 -7.15
CA LEU A 56 -4.39 5.07 -6.47
C LEU A 56 -5.41 5.81 -7.34
N PRO A 57 -6.71 5.50 -7.22
CA PRO A 57 -7.28 4.38 -6.47
C PRO A 57 -7.18 3.03 -7.24
N SER A 58 -6.73 3.04 -8.50
CA SER A 58 -6.78 1.86 -9.39
C SER A 58 -6.10 0.60 -8.87
N GLY A 59 -5.07 0.74 -8.03
CA GLY A 59 -4.22 -0.35 -7.56
C GLY A 59 -3.34 -0.97 -8.65
N SER A 60 -3.18 -0.30 -9.81
CA SER A 60 -2.27 -0.70 -10.87
C SER A 60 -0.82 -0.53 -10.45
N VAL A 61 0.06 -1.41 -10.91
CA VAL A 61 1.50 -1.33 -10.60
C VAL A 61 2.10 -0.18 -11.40
N ALA A 62 2.66 0.81 -10.71
CA ALA A 62 3.46 1.86 -11.31
C ALA A 62 4.92 1.43 -11.45
N TYR A 63 5.43 0.74 -10.43
CA TYR A 63 6.83 0.32 -10.35
C TYR A 63 7.02 -0.82 -9.34
N THR A 64 8.01 -1.68 -9.59
CA THR A 64 8.47 -2.68 -8.63
C THR A 64 9.98 -2.92 -8.79
N ARG A 65 10.71 -3.02 -7.68
CA ARG A 65 12.14 -3.33 -7.64
C ARG A 65 12.45 -4.19 -6.44
#